data_AF-A0A2R6PBY9-F1
#
_entry.id   AF-A0A2R6PBY9-F1
#
_cell.length_a   1.000
_cell.length_b   1.000
_cell.length_c   1.000
_cell.angle_alpha   90.00
_cell.angle_beta   90.00
_cell.angle_gamma   90.00
#
_symmetry.space_group_name_H-M   'P 1'
#
loop_
_entity.id
_entity.type
_entity.pdbx_description
1 polymer ?
#
loop_
_entity_poly.entity_id
_entity_poly.type
_entity_poly.pdbx_seq_one_letter_code
_entity_poly.pdbx_strand_id
1 'polypeptide(L)' 'MSEDLSSKYILQTAGFDARFPNTNQTRHCFQNYTDYFKCIAAKGEDFAPCKQFKRAYNSLCPSK' A
#
# COMPACT_ATOMS: atom_id res chain seq x y z
N MET A 1 26.47 -16.00 20.79
CA MET A 1 26.64 -16.31 19.36
C MET A 1 25.49 -17.24 19.02
N SER A 2 24.25 -16.76 18.89
CA SER A 2 23.72 -15.86 17.85
C SER A 2 23.63 -16.54 16.49
N GLU A 3 22.94 -17.68 16.40
CA GLU A 3 22.63 -18.32 15.13
C GLU A 3 21.18 -18.82 15.17
N ASP A 4 20.42 -18.47 14.12
CA ASP A 4 19.06 -18.92 13.79
C ASP A 4 17.84 -18.06 14.22
N LEU A 5 17.92 -16.75 13.98
CA LEU A 5 16.74 -15.95 13.60
C LEU A 5 16.79 -15.72 12.09
N SER A 6 16.67 -16.80 11.30
CA SER A 6 16.24 -16.67 9.91
C SER A 6 14.74 -16.32 9.90
N SER A 7 14.43 -15.09 10.32
CA SER A 7 13.09 -14.54 10.21
C SER A 7 12.74 -14.55 8.72
N LYS A 8 11.73 -15.36 8.37
CA LYS A 8 11.12 -15.41 7.03
C LYS A 8 10.46 -14.07 6.72
N TYR A 9 11.25 -13.06 6.37
CA TYR A 9 10.72 -11.81 5.85
C TYR A 9 10.18 -12.06 4.45
N ILE A 10 8.86 -12.05 4.29
CA ILE A 10 8.24 -12.09 2.96
C ILE A 10 8.25 -10.66 2.42
N LEU A 11 9.16 -10.37 1.50
CA LEU A 11 9.21 -9.09 0.81
C LEU A 11 7.96 -8.94 -0.06
N GLN A 12 7.09 -8.00 0.30
CA GLN A 12 5.88 -7.65 -0.44
C GLN A 12 5.81 -6.14 -0.64
N THR A 13 5.31 -5.71 -1.80
CA THR A 13 5.12 -4.31 -2.17
C THR A 13 3.85 -4.16 -3.02
N ALA A 14 3.49 -2.93 -3.39
CA ALA A 14 2.40 -2.66 -4.32
C ALA A 14 2.67 -3.35 -5.67
N GLY A 15 1.68 -4.08 -6.18
CA GLY A 15 1.75 -4.72 -7.49
C GLY A 15 1.58 -3.74 -8.66
N PHE A 16 1.69 -4.26 -9.88
CA PHE A 16 1.41 -3.50 -11.09
C PHE A 16 -0.10 -3.19 -11.21
N ASP A 17 -0.45 -1.92 -11.38
CA ASP A 17 -1.82 -1.48 -11.68
C ASP A 17 -1.91 -1.08 -13.16
N ALA A 18 -2.68 -1.86 -13.94
CA ALA A 18 -2.87 -1.65 -15.36
C ALA A 18 -3.52 -0.31 -15.72
N ARG A 19 -4.16 0.38 -14.75
CA ARG A 19 -4.70 1.74 -14.94
C ARG A 19 -3.59 2.80 -15.03
N PHE A 20 -2.41 2.50 -14.49
CA PHE A 20 -1.24 3.39 -14.45
C PHE A 20 -0.01 2.72 -15.07
N PRO A 21 -0.02 2.41 -16.39
CA PRO A 21 1.05 1.66 -17.04
C PRO A 21 2.32 2.48 -17.29
N ASN A 22 2.22 3.81 -17.26
CA ASN A 22 3.32 4.72 -17.57
C ASN A 22 4.24 4.95 -16.35
N THR A 23 5.46 5.42 -16.59
CA THR A 23 6.45 5.71 -15.54
C THR A 23 5.96 6.75 -14.51
N ASN A 24 5.06 7.66 -14.90
CA ASN A 24 4.49 8.64 -13.97
C ASN A 24 3.43 7.98 -13.05
N GLN A 25 3.85 7.69 -11.82
CA GLN A 25 3.02 7.06 -10.78
C GLN A 25 2.37 8.05 -9.80
N THR A 26 2.43 9.36 -10.06
CA THR A 26 1.84 10.37 -9.16
C THR A 26 0.33 10.16 -8.97
N ARG A 27 -0.39 9.83 -10.06
CA ARG A 27 -1.83 9.53 -9.98
C ARG A 27 -2.12 8.21 -9.25
N HIS A 28 -1.24 7.22 -9.39
CA HIS A 28 -1.37 5.94 -8.70
C HIS A 28 -1.25 6.12 -7.17
N CYS A 29 -0.28 6.90 -6.72
CA CYS A 29 -0.15 7.31 -5.32
C CYS A 29 -1.41 8.06 -4.82
N PHE A 30 -1.82 9.12 -5.54
CA PHE A 30 -2.96 9.95 -5.12
C PHE A 30 -4.28 9.17 -5.04
N GLN A 31 -4.52 8.27 -6.01
CA GLN A 31 -5.73 7.44 -6.05
C GLN A 31 -5.79 6.50 -4.85
N ASN A 32 -4.71 5.78 -4.55
CA ASN A 32 -4.66 4.88 -3.39
C ASN A 32 -4.82 5.62 -2.05
N TYR A 33 -4.23 6.81 -1.92
CA TYR A 33 -4.41 7.66 -0.74
C TYR A 33 -5.89 8.02 -0.56
N THR A 34 -6.53 8.52 -1.62
CA THR A 34 -7.94 8.92 -1.59
C THR A 34 -8.86 7.73 -1.31
N ASP A 35 -8.59 6.58 -1.93
CA ASP A 35 -9.38 5.35 -1.76
C ASP A 35 -9.29 4.81 -0.34
N TYR A 36 -8.15 4.93 0.33
CA TYR A 36 -8.00 4.56 1.74
C TYR A 36 -8.95 5.37 2.64
N PHE A 37 -8.95 6.71 2.52
CA PHE A 37 -9.80 7.56 3.35
C PHE A 37 -11.29 7.43 3.01
N LYS A 38 -11.63 7.24 1.72
CA LYS A 38 -13.01 6.92 1.32
C LYS A 38 -13.47 5.59 1.91
N CYS A 39 -12.60 4.58 1.90
CA CYS A 39 -12.90 3.27 2.45
C CYS A 39 -13.14 3.32 3.96
N ILE A 40 -12.30 4.05 4.70
CA ILE A 40 -12.48 4.25 6.15
C ILE A 40 -13.75 5.04 6.46
N ALA A 41 -14.02 6.12 5.72
CA ALA A 41 -15.23 6.92 5.92
C ALA A 41 -16.52 6.11 5.66
N ALA A 42 -16.50 5.19 4.70
CA ALA A 42 -17.68 4.40 4.34
C ALA A 42 -17.86 3.13 5.20
N LYS A 43 -16.78 2.47 5.61
CA LYS A 43 -16.83 1.14 6.24
C LYS A 43 -16.21 1.05 7.63
N GLY A 44 -15.53 2.09 8.09
CA GLY A 44 -14.78 2.11 9.34
C GLY A 44 -13.34 1.58 9.22
N GLU A 45 -12.54 1.83 10.25
CA GLU A 45 -11.10 1.51 10.28
C GLU A 45 -10.81 0.00 10.30
N ASP A 46 -11.74 -0.82 10.79
CA ASP A 46 -11.57 -2.26 10.96
C ASP A 46 -11.79 -3.06 9.67
N PHE A 47 -12.25 -2.42 8.59
CA PHE A 47 -12.49 -3.11 7.33
C PHE A 47 -11.17 -3.56 6.69
N ALA A 48 -10.89 -4.87 6.77
CA ALA A 48 -9.63 -5.45 6.33
C ALA A 48 -9.21 -5.08 4.90
N PRO A 49 -10.10 -4.97 3.90
CA PRO A 49 -9.73 -4.52 2.57
C PRO A 49 -9.21 -3.07 2.49
N CYS A 50 -9.61 -2.17 3.39
CA CYS A 50 -9.05 -0.82 3.42
C CYS A 50 -7.53 -0.84 3.69
N LYS A 51 -7.03 -1.85 4.43
CA LYS A 51 -5.59 -2.01 4.72
C LYS A 51 -4.76 -2.23 3.46
N GLN A 52 -5.35 -2.73 2.37
CA GLN A 52 -4.65 -2.87 1.09
C GLN A 52 -4.28 -1.52 0.49
N PHE A 53 -5.22 -0.57 0.46
CA PHE A 53 -4.95 0.80 0.02
C PHE A 53 -3.92 1.48 0.92
N LYS A 54 -3.97 1.22 2.23
CA LYS A 54 -2.97 1.71 3.19
C LYS A 54 -1.55 1.28 2.84
N ARG A 55 -1.38 -0.02 2.56
CA ARG A 55 -0.08 -0.58 2.15
C ARG A 55 0.37 0.03 0.82
N ALA A 56 -0.52 0.12 -0.16
CA ALA A 56 -0.20 0.61 -1.49
C ALA A 56 0.25 2.09 -1.46
N TYR A 57 -0.50 3.00 -0.84
CA TYR A 57 -0.10 4.41 -0.83
C TYR A 57 1.18 4.64 -0.02
N ASN A 58 1.40 3.90 1.08
CA ASN A 58 2.64 3.99 1.85
C ASN A 58 3.88 3.53 1.06
N SER A 59 3.72 2.56 0.16
CA SER A 59 4.82 2.07 -0.69
C SER A 59 5.10 2.98 -1.89
N LEU A 60 4.08 3.68 -2.41
CA LEU A 60 4.17 4.48 -3.64
C LEU A 60 4.44 5.97 -3.38
N CYS A 61 3.85 6.52 -2.32
CA CYS A 61 3.92 7.93 -2.03
C CYS A 61 5.17 8.25 -1.19
N PRO A 62 5.89 9.35 -1.49
CA PRO A 62 6.98 9.78 -0.65
C PRO A 62 6.47 10.18 0.74
N SER A 63 7.02 9.57 1.79
CA SER A 63 6.98 10.14 3.12
C SER A 63 7.96 11.31 3.14
N LYS A 64 7.46 12.51 3.43
CA LYS A 64 8.25 13.74 3.58
C LYS A 64 9.58 13.52 4.30
#